data_AF-A0A4Y3TLA9-F1
#
_entry.id   AF-A0A4Y3TLA9-F1
#
_cell.length_a   1.000
_cell.length_b   1.000
_cell.length_c   1.000
_cell.angle_alpha   90.00
_cell.angle_beta   90.00
_cell.angle_gamma   90.00
#
_symmetry.space_group_name_H-M   'P 1'
#
loop_
_entity.id
_entity.type
_entity.pdbx_description
1 polymer ?
#
loop_
_entity_poly.entity_id
_entity_poly.type
_entity_poly.pdbx_seq_one_letter_code
_entity_poly.pdbx_strand_id
1 'polypeptide(L)'
;MKHPVELWNWSDSNGKPALLTRFLYLCWQIDWQLHATPFNSDMSNLVKEYSRDFTPGFSENVVIGLSQAWLHLSKLTVAEKSYEELSDGSKTEGAEERFIPMAPALRWFWHGIENDLRAVEAKKWLLSIGWASILQQAEKRDAAIKLVLAGHAVSYGCCIEEKPAYTRARKKADRDWEEAMRQWVRAGGTGPQPDIADYLAKAAA
;
A
#
# COMPACT_ATOMS: atom_id res chain seq x y z
N MET A 1 -15.31 23.23 -22.57
CA MET A 1 -14.85 22.58 -21.32
C MET A 1 -13.41 22.16 -21.55
N LYS A 2 -12.45 22.67 -20.76
CA LYS A 2 -11.06 22.21 -20.84
C LYS A 2 -11.00 20.84 -20.17
N HIS A 3 -10.55 19.82 -20.88
CA HIS A 3 -10.27 18.52 -20.26
C HIS A 3 -9.20 18.71 -19.18
N PRO A 4 -9.42 18.21 -17.96
CA PRO A 4 -8.40 18.27 -16.93
C PRO A 4 -7.16 17.50 -17.38
N VAL A 5 -5.98 18.09 -17.14
CA VAL A 5 -4.71 17.48 -17.50
C VAL A 5 -4.32 16.52 -16.38
N GLU A 6 -4.33 15.22 -16.68
CA GLU A 6 -3.76 14.20 -15.79
C GLU A 6 -2.23 14.41 -15.75
N LEU A 7 -1.74 15.02 -14.66
CA LEU A 7 -0.33 15.39 -14.52
C LEU A 7 0.57 14.23 -14.07
N TRP A 8 -0.02 13.15 -13.59
CA TRP A 8 0.70 11.95 -13.18
C TRP A 8 -0.13 10.71 -13.47
N ASN A 9 0.47 9.77 -14.19
CA ASN A 9 -0.14 8.48 -14.48
C ASN A 9 0.27 7.46 -13.41
N TRP A 10 -0.73 6.90 -12.73
CA TRP A 10 -0.57 5.88 -11.69
C TRP A 10 -0.16 4.50 -12.24
N SER A 11 -0.14 4.34 -13.56
CA SER A 11 0.18 3.10 -14.26
C SER A 11 1.49 3.18 -15.05
N ASP A 12 2.13 2.03 -15.25
CA ASP A 12 3.28 1.85 -16.12
C ASP A 12 2.85 1.72 -17.60
N SER A 13 3.82 1.58 -18.51
CA SER A 13 3.56 1.44 -19.95
C SER A 13 2.69 0.23 -20.34
N ASN A 14 2.48 -0.70 -19.41
CA ASN A 14 1.68 -1.91 -19.61
C ASN A 14 0.32 -1.83 -18.89
N GLY A 15 -0.04 -0.66 -18.35
CA GLY A 15 -1.28 -0.45 -17.59
C GLY A 15 -1.29 -1.09 -16.20
N LYS A 16 -0.13 -1.55 -15.68
CA LYS A 16 -0.01 -2.03 -14.30
C LYS A 16 0.30 -0.88 -13.37
N PRO A 17 -0.01 -0.94 -12.06
CA PRO A 17 0.37 0.12 -11.14
C PRO A 17 1.87 0.42 -11.19
N ALA A 18 2.21 1.71 -11.18
CA ALA A 18 3.59 2.18 -11.18
C ALA A 18 4.36 1.57 -9.99
N LEU A 19 5.69 1.46 -10.13
CA LEU A 19 6.53 0.83 -9.10
C LEU A 19 6.40 1.56 -7.75
N LEU A 20 6.30 2.89 -7.76
CA LEU A 20 6.02 3.69 -6.56
C LEU A 20 4.72 3.23 -5.90
N THR A 21 3.62 3.13 -6.65
CA THR A 21 2.31 2.73 -6.13
C THR A 21 2.35 1.34 -5.49
N ARG A 22 2.98 0.37 -6.17
CA ARG A 22 3.16 -0.99 -5.62
C ARG A 22 3.97 -0.98 -4.33
N PHE A 23 5.05 -0.19 -4.28
CA PHE A 23 5.88 -0.07 -3.11
C PHE A 23 5.15 0.57 -1.92
N LEU A 24 4.44 1.68 -2.15
CA LEU A 24 3.65 2.35 -1.11
C LEU A 24 2.55 1.45 -0.57
N TYR A 25 1.92 0.64 -1.43
CA TYR A 25 0.95 -0.36 -1.01
C TYR A 25 1.58 -1.41 -0.07
N LEU A 26 2.77 -1.92 -0.40
CA LEU A 26 3.51 -2.83 0.48
C LEU A 26 3.84 -2.16 1.82
N CYS A 27 4.30 -0.91 1.82
CA CYS A 27 4.55 -0.15 3.04
C CYS A 27 3.28 -0.05 3.89
N TRP A 28 2.13 0.26 3.28
CA TRP A 28 0.86 0.33 3.99
C TRP A 28 0.46 -1.01 4.63
N GLN A 29 0.65 -2.12 3.92
CA GLN A 29 0.38 -3.47 4.46
C GLN A 29 1.28 -3.80 5.66
N ILE A 30 2.57 -3.45 5.60
CA ILE A 30 3.50 -3.63 6.71
C ILE A 30 3.08 -2.78 7.90
N ASP A 31 2.78 -1.50 7.67
CA ASP A 31 2.33 -0.55 8.69
C ASP A 31 1.05 -1.05 9.38
N TRP A 32 0.06 -1.46 8.60
CA TRP A 32 -1.20 -2.02 9.07
C TRP A 32 -0.98 -3.27 9.92
N GLN A 33 -0.17 -4.21 9.46
CA GLN A 33 0.09 -5.45 10.19
C GLN A 33 0.82 -5.19 11.51
N LEU A 34 1.81 -4.28 11.52
CA LEU A 34 2.52 -3.90 12.76
C LEU A 34 1.59 -3.20 13.76
N HIS A 35 0.62 -2.42 13.27
CA HIS A 35 -0.43 -1.83 14.11
C HIS A 35 -1.44 -2.85 14.63
N ALA A 36 -1.89 -3.79 13.79
CA ALA A 36 -2.92 -4.77 14.13
C ALA A 36 -2.40 -5.89 15.05
N THR A 37 -1.14 -6.28 14.87
CA THR A 37 -0.52 -7.37 15.64
C THR A 37 0.86 -6.98 16.17
N PRO A 38 0.93 -6.06 17.16
CA PRO A 38 2.20 -5.52 17.66
C PRO A 38 3.13 -6.58 18.29
N PHE A 39 2.60 -7.76 18.63
CA PHE A 39 3.35 -8.88 19.22
C PHE A 39 3.41 -10.13 18.34
N ASN A 40 2.82 -10.11 17.13
CA ASN A 40 2.90 -11.24 16.19
C ASN A 40 3.78 -10.85 15.01
N SER A 41 4.94 -11.49 14.91
CA SER A 41 5.96 -11.20 13.91
C SER A 41 5.85 -12.05 12.64
N ASP A 42 4.79 -12.86 12.48
CA ASP A 42 4.62 -13.67 11.28
C ASP A 42 4.26 -12.80 10.06
N MET A 43 5.30 -12.39 9.34
CA MET A 43 5.22 -11.61 8.11
C MET A 43 5.19 -12.49 6.85
N SER A 44 5.09 -13.82 6.99
CA SER A 44 5.14 -14.76 5.86
C SER A 44 3.98 -14.56 4.89
N ASN A 45 2.82 -14.11 5.39
CA ASN A 45 1.65 -13.81 4.57
C ASN A 45 1.90 -12.65 3.60
N LEU A 46 2.63 -11.61 4.04
CA LEU A 46 2.98 -10.49 3.17
C LEU A 46 3.86 -10.94 1.99
N VAL A 47 4.80 -11.84 2.26
CA VAL A 47 5.64 -12.41 1.20
C VAL A 47 4.80 -13.21 0.20
N LYS A 48 3.95 -14.12 0.69
CA LYS A 48 3.08 -14.94 -0.18
C LYS A 48 2.17 -14.10 -1.06
N GLU A 49 1.62 -13.01 -0.53
CA GLU A 49 0.60 -12.22 -1.22
C GLU A 49 1.17 -11.15 -2.16
N TYR A 50 2.28 -10.52 -1.78
CA TYR A 50 2.78 -9.31 -2.44
C TYR A 50 4.13 -9.49 -3.16
N SER A 51 4.91 -10.53 -2.86
CA SER A 51 6.25 -10.70 -3.46
C SER A 51 6.23 -10.77 -4.99
N ARG A 52 5.18 -11.39 -5.56
CA ARG A 52 4.97 -11.52 -7.01
C ARG A 52 4.76 -10.20 -7.76
N ASP A 53 4.43 -9.12 -7.05
CA ASP A 53 4.22 -7.80 -7.67
C ASP A 53 5.54 -7.08 -7.98
N PHE A 54 6.66 -7.65 -7.53
CA PHE A 54 8.00 -7.10 -7.68
C PHE A 54 8.90 -8.04 -8.48
N THR A 55 9.89 -7.47 -9.14
CA THR A 55 10.90 -8.22 -9.90
C THR A 55 12.26 -7.58 -9.63
N PRO A 56 13.15 -8.22 -8.85
CA PRO A 56 12.95 -9.49 -8.15
C PRO A 56 11.89 -9.41 -7.03
N GLY A 57 11.26 -10.54 -6.72
CA GLY A 57 10.42 -10.66 -5.53
C GLY A 57 11.24 -10.49 -4.25
N PHE A 58 10.55 -10.33 -3.12
CA PHE A 58 11.16 -10.19 -1.80
C PHE A 58 10.94 -11.41 -0.89
N SER A 59 11.78 -11.53 0.14
CA SER A 59 11.73 -12.56 1.18
C SER A 59 11.23 -12.02 2.51
N GLU A 60 11.04 -12.89 3.51
CA GLU A 60 10.64 -12.46 4.86
C GLU A 60 11.69 -11.52 5.50
N ASN A 61 12.98 -11.77 5.27
CA ASN A 61 14.06 -10.91 5.77
C ASN A 61 13.99 -9.49 5.19
N VAL A 62 13.51 -9.34 3.95
CA VAL A 62 13.26 -8.01 3.39
C VAL A 62 12.13 -7.33 4.15
N VAL A 63 11.01 -8.02 4.40
CA VAL A 63 9.89 -7.45 5.15
C VAL A 63 10.33 -7.06 6.56
N ILE A 64 11.03 -7.95 7.27
CA ILE A 64 11.58 -7.67 8.61
C ILE A 64 12.50 -6.45 8.58
N GLY A 65 13.35 -6.33 7.56
CA GLY A 65 14.25 -5.20 7.38
C GLY A 65 13.49 -3.88 7.12
N LEU A 66 12.45 -3.90 6.28
CA LEU A 66 11.58 -2.74 6.05
C LEU A 66 10.87 -2.32 7.35
N SER A 67 10.43 -3.29 8.15
CA SER A 67 9.81 -3.07 9.46
C SER A 67 10.78 -2.49 10.51
N GLN A 68 12.10 -2.64 10.36
CA GLN A 68 13.03 -1.96 11.28
C GLN A 68 13.00 -0.44 11.11
N ALA A 69 12.71 0.04 9.89
CA ALA A 69 12.51 1.45 9.61
C ALA A 69 11.04 1.88 9.79
N TRP A 70 10.25 1.17 10.61
CA TRP A 70 8.80 1.37 10.73
C TRP A 70 8.39 2.83 10.99
N LEU A 71 9.08 3.54 11.89
CA LEU A 71 8.78 4.95 12.16
C LEU A 71 8.86 5.83 10.90
N HIS A 72 9.80 5.53 10.00
CA HIS A 72 9.93 6.25 8.73
C HIS A 72 8.96 5.72 7.66
N LEU A 73 8.68 4.41 7.68
CA LEU A 73 7.71 3.78 6.80
C LEU A 73 6.29 4.32 7.06
N SER A 74 5.90 4.50 8.32
CA SER A 74 4.63 5.09 8.72
C SER A 74 4.49 6.54 8.23
N LYS A 75 5.60 7.28 8.07
CA LYS A 75 5.56 8.61 7.42
C LYS A 75 5.23 8.52 5.94
N LEU A 76 5.57 7.42 5.26
CA LEU A 76 5.17 7.20 3.87
C LEU A 76 3.66 6.96 3.77
N THR A 77 3.07 6.21 4.72
CA THR A 77 1.62 5.97 4.74
C THR A 77 0.86 7.25 5.04
N VAL A 78 1.36 8.08 5.97
CA VAL A 78 0.81 9.42 6.24
C VAL A 78 0.96 10.35 5.03
N ALA A 79 2.11 10.36 4.37
CA ALA A 79 2.31 11.15 3.15
C ALA A 79 1.30 10.74 2.08
N GLU A 80 1.11 9.44 1.86
CA GLU A 80 0.14 8.95 0.88
C GLU A 80 -1.30 9.33 1.21
N LYS A 81 -1.69 9.28 2.48
CA LYS A 81 -3.00 9.77 2.92
C LYS A 81 -3.19 11.27 2.62
N SER A 82 -2.14 12.07 2.80
CA SER A 82 -2.20 13.51 2.48
C SER A 82 -2.41 13.77 0.98
N TYR A 83 -1.94 12.85 0.11
CA TYR A 83 -2.23 12.88 -1.32
C TYR A 83 -3.69 12.52 -1.63
N GLU A 84 -4.26 11.53 -0.93
CA GLU A 84 -5.68 11.18 -1.04
C GLU A 84 -6.58 12.35 -0.65
N GLU A 85 -6.24 13.05 0.43
CA GLU A 85 -6.96 14.26 0.89
C GLU A 85 -6.91 15.42 -0.11
N LEU A 86 -6.02 15.39 -1.11
CA LEU A 86 -5.97 16.40 -2.18
C LEU A 86 -6.64 15.96 -3.48
N SER A 87 -7.15 14.73 -3.55
CA SER A 87 -7.76 14.18 -4.76
C SER A 87 -9.22 14.61 -4.91
N ASP A 88 -9.66 14.80 -6.16
CA ASP A 88 -11.05 15.11 -6.48
C ASP A 88 -12.00 14.05 -5.89
N GLY A 89 -12.99 14.50 -5.11
CA GLY A 89 -13.94 13.62 -4.42
C GLY A 89 -13.57 13.26 -2.97
N SER A 90 -12.34 13.51 -2.56
CA SER A 90 -11.83 13.23 -1.21
C SER A 90 -11.25 14.47 -0.51
N LYS A 91 -11.41 15.65 -1.12
CA LYS A 91 -10.83 16.91 -0.60
C LYS A 91 -11.42 17.28 0.76
N THR A 92 -10.57 17.27 1.78
CA THR A 92 -10.94 17.67 3.15
C THR A 92 -10.54 19.11 3.44
N GLU A 93 -11.19 19.73 4.43
CA GLU A 93 -10.81 21.07 4.91
C GLU A 93 -9.39 21.05 5.46
N GLY A 94 -8.55 22.00 5.04
CA GLY A 94 -7.16 22.11 5.47
C GLY A 94 -6.19 21.10 4.84
N ALA A 95 -6.61 20.37 3.78
CA ALA A 95 -5.77 19.36 3.13
C ALA A 95 -4.51 19.93 2.50
N GLU A 96 -4.57 21.18 2.01
CA GLU A 96 -3.43 21.86 1.38
C GLU A 96 -2.32 22.17 2.40
N GLU A 97 -2.69 22.56 3.62
CA GLU A 97 -1.78 22.85 4.72
C GLU A 97 -1.18 21.58 5.34
N ARG A 98 -1.90 20.45 5.29
CA ARG A 98 -1.45 19.15 5.80
C ARG A 98 -0.69 18.32 4.77
N PHE A 99 -0.56 18.81 3.54
CA PHE A 99 0.11 18.07 2.48
C PHE A 99 1.56 17.75 2.82
N ILE A 100 1.94 16.48 2.65
CA ILE A 100 3.30 15.99 2.88
C ILE A 100 3.86 15.45 1.56
N PRO A 101 4.94 16.03 1.02
CA PRO A 101 5.57 15.53 -0.20
C PRO A 101 6.21 14.16 0.00
N MET A 102 6.04 13.29 -1.00
CA MET A 102 6.46 11.89 -0.97
C MET A 102 7.97 11.71 -1.14
N ALA A 103 8.62 12.47 -2.03
CA ALA A 103 10.05 12.27 -2.29
C ALA A 103 10.92 12.59 -1.05
N PRO A 104 10.68 13.68 -0.28
CA PRO A 104 11.36 13.90 0.99
C PRO A 104 11.10 12.78 2.02
N ALA A 105 9.86 12.27 2.10
CA ALA A 105 9.52 11.18 3.01
C ALA A 105 10.29 9.88 2.66
N LEU A 106 10.39 9.54 1.37
CA LEU A 106 11.17 8.41 0.88
C LEU A 106 12.68 8.56 1.17
N ARG A 107 13.23 9.77 1.06
CA ARG A 107 14.64 10.03 1.41
C ARG A 107 14.90 9.80 2.90
N TRP A 108 13.98 10.22 3.77
CA TRP A 108 14.07 9.92 5.20
C TRP A 108 13.92 8.43 5.51
N PHE A 109 13.02 7.74 4.81
CA PHE A 109 12.89 6.29 4.90
C PHE A 109 14.17 5.57 4.49
N TRP A 110 14.80 5.98 3.38
CA TRP A 110 16.09 5.46 2.95
C TRP A 110 17.17 5.65 4.01
N HIS A 111 17.24 6.84 4.61
CA HIS A 111 18.17 7.10 5.70
C HIS A 111 17.95 6.16 6.90
N GLY A 112 16.69 5.85 7.23
CA GLY A 112 16.38 4.85 8.27
C GLY A 112 16.90 3.46 7.91
N ILE A 113 16.73 3.03 6.66
CA ILE A 113 17.23 1.74 6.16
C ILE A 113 18.77 1.70 6.14
N GLU A 114 19.44 2.78 5.76
CA GLU A 114 20.91 2.80 5.67
C GLU A 114 21.61 2.74 7.02
N ASN A 115 20.98 3.24 8.07
CA ASN A 115 21.55 3.27 9.41
C ASN A 115 21.25 2.00 10.24
N ASP A 116 20.44 1.06 9.73
CA ASP A 116 20.11 -0.18 10.43
C ASP A 116 20.77 -1.40 9.77
N LEU A 117 21.71 -2.03 10.48
CA LEU A 117 22.40 -3.25 10.02
C LEU A 117 21.45 -4.43 9.80
N ARG A 118 20.28 -4.44 10.45
CA ARG A 118 19.26 -5.47 10.29
C ARG A 118 18.45 -5.27 9.00
N ALA A 119 18.52 -4.10 8.37
CA ALA A 119 17.82 -3.77 7.14
C ALA A 119 18.66 -3.99 5.86
N VAL A 120 19.81 -4.67 5.96
CA VAL A 120 20.73 -4.89 4.83
C VAL A 120 20.06 -5.60 3.65
N GLU A 121 19.27 -6.65 3.91
CA GLU A 121 18.56 -7.37 2.85
C GLU A 121 17.46 -6.50 2.21
N ALA A 122 16.76 -5.71 3.01
CA ALA A 122 15.79 -4.73 2.51
C ALA A 122 16.46 -3.68 1.62
N LYS A 123 17.63 -3.17 2.03
CA LYS A 123 18.44 -2.22 1.25
C LYS A 123 18.81 -2.80 -0.11
N LYS A 124 19.37 -4.02 -0.13
CA LYS A 124 19.76 -4.70 -1.38
C LYS A 124 18.56 -4.91 -2.30
N TRP A 125 17.43 -5.33 -1.72
CA TRP A 125 16.21 -5.54 -2.49
C TRP A 125 15.64 -4.23 -3.06
N LEU A 126 15.58 -3.15 -2.29
CA LEU A 126 15.15 -1.84 -2.78
C LEU A 126 16.00 -1.36 -3.96
N LEU A 127 17.33 -1.56 -3.89
CA LEU A 127 18.22 -1.25 -5.01
C LEU A 127 17.91 -2.10 -6.23
N SER A 128 17.66 -3.41 -6.06
CA SER A 128 17.44 -4.33 -7.17
C SER A 128 16.10 -4.17 -7.89
N ILE A 129 15.04 -3.75 -7.18
CA ILE A 129 13.75 -3.43 -7.81
C ILE A 129 13.73 -2.05 -8.48
N GLY A 130 14.74 -1.21 -8.24
CA GLY A 130 14.87 0.10 -8.85
C GLY A 130 14.46 1.26 -7.94
N TRP A 131 15.05 1.37 -6.75
CA TRP A 131 14.86 2.50 -5.82
C TRP A 131 14.94 3.89 -6.49
N ALA A 132 15.90 4.10 -7.40
CA ALA A 132 16.03 5.36 -8.14
C ALA A 132 14.78 5.71 -8.96
N SER A 133 14.10 4.69 -9.53
CA SER A 133 12.85 4.86 -10.27
C SER A 133 11.68 5.20 -9.33
N ILE A 134 11.62 4.58 -8.14
CA ILE A 134 10.63 4.92 -7.10
C ILE A 134 10.76 6.40 -6.72
N LEU A 135 11.99 6.85 -6.45
CA LEU A 135 12.24 8.24 -6.07
C LEU A 135 11.90 9.21 -7.21
N GLN A 136 12.28 8.91 -8.45
CA GLN A 136 11.94 9.73 -9.61
C GLN A 136 10.42 9.82 -9.83
N GLN A 137 9.69 8.73 -9.64
CA GLN A 137 8.22 8.73 -9.72
C GLN A 137 7.61 9.60 -8.64
N ALA A 138 8.15 9.57 -7.42
CA ALA A 138 7.69 10.42 -6.32
C ALA A 138 7.96 11.90 -6.58
N GLU A 139 9.11 12.26 -7.15
CA GLU A 139 9.44 13.63 -7.52
C GLU A 139 8.49 14.18 -8.60
N LYS A 140 8.16 13.36 -9.61
CA LYS A 140 7.17 13.71 -10.62
C LYS A 140 5.78 13.92 -10.00
N ARG A 141 5.40 13.05 -9.07
CA ARG A 141 4.12 13.13 -8.35
C ARG A 141 4.06 14.39 -7.48
N ASP A 142 5.13 14.71 -6.75
CA ASP A 142 5.26 15.94 -5.95
C ASP A 142 5.18 17.19 -6.83
N ALA A 143 5.84 17.19 -7.99
CA ALA A 143 5.79 18.30 -8.95
C ALA A 143 4.37 18.49 -9.53
N ALA A 144 3.68 17.39 -9.84
CA ALA A 144 2.29 17.43 -10.30
C ALA A 144 1.37 18.06 -9.26
N ILE A 145 1.46 17.65 -7.99
CA ILE A 145 0.62 18.22 -6.92
C ILE A 145 0.94 19.68 -6.65
N LYS A 146 2.20 20.12 -6.74
CA LYS A 146 2.52 21.55 -6.64
C LYS A 146 1.79 22.40 -7.67
N LEU A 147 1.62 21.89 -8.90
CA LEU A 147 0.83 22.57 -9.94
C LEU A 147 -0.67 22.59 -9.61
N VAL A 148 -1.19 21.51 -9.01
CA VAL A 148 -2.58 21.43 -8.54
C VAL A 148 -2.83 22.44 -7.42
N LEU A 149 -1.96 22.49 -6.41
CA LEU A 149 -2.04 23.43 -5.29
C LEU A 149 -1.90 24.89 -5.75
N ALA A 150 -1.14 25.15 -6.81
CA ALA A 150 -1.03 26.47 -7.43
C ALA A 150 -2.24 26.86 -8.31
N GLY A 151 -3.27 26.01 -8.39
CA GLY A 151 -4.48 26.24 -9.19
C GLY A 151 -4.24 26.11 -10.71
N HIS A 152 -3.14 25.48 -11.12
CA HIS A 152 -2.78 25.30 -12.52
C HIS A 152 -3.27 23.98 -13.13
N ALA A 153 -3.84 23.07 -12.33
CA ALA A 153 -4.37 21.79 -12.77
C ALA A 153 -5.44 21.24 -11.81
N VAL A 154 -6.12 20.18 -12.24
CA VAL A 154 -7.06 19.38 -11.43
C VAL A 154 -6.49 17.96 -11.35
N SER A 155 -6.40 17.40 -10.15
CA SER A 155 -5.84 16.06 -9.91
C SER A 155 -6.93 14.99 -9.99
N TYR A 156 -6.68 13.92 -10.73
CA TYR A 156 -7.44 12.67 -10.64
C TYR A 156 -6.48 11.54 -10.29
N GLY A 157 -6.87 10.70 -9.32
CA GLY A 157 -6.17 9.48 -9.00
C GLY A 157 -5.18 9.62 -7.86
N CYS A 158 -5.69 9.56 -6.63
CA CYS A 158 -4.94 8.92 -5.57
C CYS A 158 -5.82 7.84 -4.99
N CYS A 159 -5.34 6.63 -5.11
CA CYS A 159 -5.81 5.58 -4.26
C CYS A 159 -4.64 4.61 -4.04
N ILE A 160 -4.17 4.53 -2.79
CA ILE A 160 -4.09 3.21 -2.17
C ILE A 160 -5.55 2.74 -2.06
N GLU A 161 -6.21 2.55 -3.19
CA GLU A 161 -7.30 1.62 -3.25
C GLU A 161 -6.56 0.35 -2.92
N GLU A 162 -6.91 -0.26 -1.78
CA GLU A 162 -6.91 -1.70 -1.62
C GLU A 162 -6.80 -2.30 -3.02
N LYS A 163 -5.62 -2.87 -3.38
CA LYS A 163 -5.34 -3.42 -4.71
C LYS A 163 -6.64 -3.78 -5.40
N PRO A 164 -6.92 -3.38 -6.65
CA PRO A 164 -8.12 -3.84 -7.34
C PRO A 164 -8.06 -5.37 -7.52
N ALA A 165 -8.52 -6.06 -6.47
CA ALA A 165 -8.48 -7.49 -6.24
C ALA A 165 -9.28 -7.89 -4.97
N TYR A 166 -9.95 -6.97 -4.27
CA TYR A 166 -11.15 -7.37 -3.52
C TYR A 166 -12.31 -7.51 -4.52
N THR A 167 -12.21 -8.57 -5.35
CA THR A 167 -13.18 -8.88 -6.39
C THR A 167 -14.57 -9.01 -5.77
N ARG A 168 -15.65 -8.77 -6.56
CA ARG A 168 -17.02 -9.05 -6.10
C ARG A 168 -17.15 -10.47 -5.52
N ALA A 169 -16.37 -11.42 -6.04
CA ALA A 169 -16.28 -12.79 -5.54
C ALA A 169 -15.67 -12.87 -4.14
N ARG A 170 -14.62 -12.10 -3.82
CA ARG A 170 -14.02 -12.07 -2.48
C ARG A 170 -14.89 -11.31 -1.47
N LYS A 171 -15.53 -10.20 -1.87
CA LYS A 171 -16.61 -9.53 -1.10
C LYS A 171 -17.77 -10.47 -0.75
N LYS A 172 -18.05 -11.43 -1.64
CA LYS A 172 -19.08 -12.43 -1.41
C LYS A 172 -18.58 -13.52 -0.47
N ALA A 173 -17.37 -14.05 -0.70
CA ALA A 173 -16.78 -15.07 0.16
C ALA A 173 -16.63 -14.62 1.62
N ASP A 174 -16.21 -13.38 1.86
CA ASP A 174 -16.10 -12.87 3.23
C ASP A 174 -17.47 -12.71 3.90
N ARG A 175 -18.48 -12.21 3.16
CA ARG A 175 -19.86 -12.13 3.67
C ARG A 175 -20.45 -13.51 3.95
N ASP A 176 -20.23 -14.46 3.06
CA ASP A 176 -20.70 -15.84 3.19
C ASP A 176 -20.02 -16.51 4.41
N TRP A 177 -18.72 -16.26 4.63
CA TRP A 177 -18.00 -16.73 5.81
C TRP A 177 -18.49 -16.06 7.10
N GLU A 178 -18.69 -14.74 7.12
CA GLU A 178 -19.22 -14.02 8.28
C GLU A 178 -20.62 -14.52 8.66
N GLU A 179 -21.48 -14.79 7.66
CA GLU A 179 -22.81 -15.33 7.89
C GLU A 179 -22.75 -16.75 8.43
N ALA A 180 -21.89 -17.61 7.88
CA ALA A 180 -21.65 -18.96 8.39
C ALA A 180 -21.11 -18.94 9.83
N MET A 181 -20.17 -18.05 10.15
CA MET A 181 -19.66 -17.87 11.50
C MET A 181 -20.74 -17.40 12.47
N ARG A 182 -21.59 -16.44 12.07
CA ARG A 182 -22.73 -16.00 12.89
C ARG A 182 -23.73 -17.13 13.14
N GLN A 183 -23.99 -17.97 12.14
CA GLN A 183 -24.85 -19.15 12.29
C GLN A 183 -24.23 -20.19 13.22
N TRP A 184 -22.93 -20.47 13.09
CA TRP A 184 -22.21 -21.40 13.97
C TRP A 184 -22.21 -20.92 15.43
N VAL A 185 -21.97 -19.63 15.66
CA VAL A 185 -22.06 -19.03 17.01
C VAL A 185 -23.49 -19.11 17.56
N ARG A 186 -24.51 -18.83 16.74
CA ARG A 186 -25.94 -18.98 17.14
C ARG A 186 -26.32 -20.42 17.46
N ALA A 187 -25.70 -21.39 16.78
CA ALA A 187 -25.85 -22.81 17.06
C ALA A 187 -25.03 -23.28 18.28
N GLY A 188 -24.44 -22.37 19.04
CA GLY A 188 -23.66 -22.68 20.25
C GLY A 188 -22.31 -23.34 19.95
N GLY A 189 -21.75 -23.13 18.76
CA GLY A 189 -20.47 -23.71 18.36
C GLY A 189 -20.53 -25.22 18.12
N THR A 190 -21.72 -25.77 17.87
CA THR A 190 -21.89 -27.20 17.58
C THR A 190 -21.58 -27.49 16.11
N GLY A 191 -20.59 -28.36 15.87
CA GLY A 191 -20.12 -28.73 14.53
C GLY A 191 -18.81 -28.05 14.09
N PRO A 192 -18.31 -28.37 12.89
CA PRO A 192 -17.03 -27.85 12.40
C PRO A 192 -17.10 -26.33 12.18
N GLN A 193 -16.11 -25.62 12.70
CA GLN A 193 -16.01 -24.17 12.55
C GLN A 193 -15.72 -23.81 11.08
N PRO A 194 -16.43 -22.82 10.50
CA PRO A 194 -16.14 -22.32 9.16
C PRO A 194 -14.72 -21.77 9.04
N ASP A 195 -13.88 -22.39 8.19
CA ASP A 195 -12.54 -21.89 7.88
C ASP A 195 -12.60 -20.87 6.73
N ILE A 196 -12.00 -19.70 6.93
CA ILE A 196 -11.92 -18.65 5.92
C ILE A 196 -11.20 -19.11 4.65
N ALA A 197 -10.25 -20.05 4.75
CA ALA A 197 -9.52 -20.57 3.60
C ALA A 197 -10.44 -21.26 2.57
N ASP A 198 -11.49 -21.96 3.03
CA ASP A 198 -12.44 -22.66 2.16
C ASP A 198 -13.32 -21.70 1.35
N TYR A 199 -13.64 -20.53 1.92
CA TYR A 199 -14.44 -19.50 1.26
C TYR A 199 -13.58 -18.69 0.28
N LEU A 200 -12.32 -18.44 0.65
CA LEU A 200 -11.35 -17.80 -0.24
C LEU A 200 -10.99 -18.68 -1.45
N ALA A 201 -10.89 -20.00 -1.27
CA ALA A 201 -10.68 -20.95 -2.36
C ALA A 201 -11.84 -20.94 -3.38
N LYS A 202 -13.09 -20.84 -2.90
CA LYS A 202 -14.29 -20.70 -3.76
C LYS A 202 -14.34 -19.39 -4.53
N ALA A 203 -13.71 -18.32 -4.03
CA ALA A 203 -13.63 -17.04 -4.72
C ALA A 203 -12.53 -16.99 -5.81
N ALA A 204 -11.63 -17.97 -5.83
CA ALA A 204 -10.53 -18.07 -6.79
C ALA A 204 -10.78 -19.07 -7.94
N ALA A 205 -11.90 -19.80 -7.89
CA ALA A 205 -12.39 -20.73 -8.92
C ALA A 205 -13.35 -20.03 -9.89
#